data_AF-A0A955CEZ8-F1
#
_entry.id   AF-A0A955CEZ8-F1
#
_cell.length_a   1.000
_cell.length_b   1.000
_cell.length_c   1.000
_cell.angle_alpha   90.00
_cell.angle_beta   90.00
_cell.angle_gamma   90.00
#
_symmetry.space_group_name_H-M   'P 1'
#
loop_
_entity.id
_entity.type
_entity.pdbx_description
1 polymer ?
#
loop_
_entity_poly.entity_id
_entity_poly.type
_entity_poly.pdbx_seq_one_letter_code
_entity_poly.pdbx_strand_id
1 'polypeptide(L)'
;AYLKDGQLCQPGLLWGGSASHLESFSGYYDASSTFPKIFPTQGVIVRSSYFVANGTGGGISPNVHDLQLPKPTKFAQISDGASNTAVLCEKRIAVERYPGDAVDDDAGWSDGWDYDTLRLSVCQPASDSTPVTNNGSNLMAAGAAHDAVFYCAFADGSVRPVAYDIQLEVFNRLAHKSDGEAVGDFN
;
A
#
# COMPACT_ATOMS: atom_id res chain seq x y z
N ALA A 1 -17.48 4.65 5.87
CA ALA A 1 -16.86 3.34 6.19
C ALA A 1 -16.17 2.82 4.94
N TYR A 2 -14.93 3.28 4.74
CA TYR A 2 -14.08 2.82 3.67
C TYR A 2 -13.43 1.51 4.18
N LEU A 3 -14.08 0.38 3.82
CA LEU A 3 -13.57 -0.99 3.94
C LEU A 3 -13.44 -1.54 5.38
N LYS A 4 -14.50 -2.21 5.86
CA LYS A 4 -14.44 -3.06 7.05
C LYS A 4 -13.99 -4.48 6.66
N ASP A 5 -13.17 -5.07 7.52
CA ASP A 5 -12.58 -6.42 7.51
C ASP A 5 -11.37 -6.70 6.59
N GLY A 6 -10.38 -7.37 7.19
CA GLY A 6 -9.16 -7.89 6.56
C GLY A 6 -9.37 -8.96 5.48
N GLN A 7 -10.62 -9.16 5.04
CA GLN A 7 -10.99 -9.93 3.84
C GLN A 7 -10.32 -9.37 2.57
N LEU A 8 -9.85 -8.13 2.64
CA LEU A 8 -9.21 -7.37 1.57
C LEU A 8 -7.68 -7.39 1.62
N CYS A 9 -7.07 -8.08 2.59
CA CYS A 9 -5.62 -8.25 2.60
C CYS A 9 -5.17 -9.28 1.56
N GLN A 10 -5.23 -8.92 0.28
CA GLN A 10 -5.01 -9.80 -0.88
C GLN A 10 -4.09 -9.13 -1.92
N PRO A 11 -3.19 -9.89 -2.58
CA PRO A 11 -2.27 -9.35 -3.60
C PRO A 11 -2.99 -8.57 -4.70
N GLY A 12 -4.20 -9.01 -5.08
CA GLY A 12 -5.04 -8.35 -6.06
C GLY A 12 -5.28 -6.87 -5.80
N LEU A 13 -5.35 -6.44 -4.54
CA LEU A 13 -5.64 -5.04 -4.20
C LEU A 13 -4.45 -4.11 -4.39
N LEU A 14 -3.23 -4.62 -4.19
CA LEU A 14 -2.00 -3.88 -4.45
C LEU A 14 -1.94 -3.43 -5.93
N TRP A 15 -2.58 -4.22 -6.81
CA TRP A 15 -2.54 -4.12 -8.26
C TRP A 15 -3.86 -3.71 -8.91
N GLY A 16 -4.78 -3.10 -8.15
CA GLY A 16 -6.04 -2.62 -8.73
C GLY A 16 -6.92 -3.73 -9.32
N GLY A 17 -6.83 -4.95 -8.79
CA GLY A 17 -7.64 -6.12 -9.18
C GLY A 17 -6.86 -7.24 -9.88
N SER A 18 -5.57 -7.07 -10.19
CA SER A 18 -4.74 -8.13 -10.81
C SER A 18 -4.09 -9.04 -9.77
N ALA A 19 -4.34 -10.35 -9.84
CA ALA A 19 -3.68 -11.33 -8.96
C ALA A 19 -2.21 -11.61 -9.34
N SER A 20 -1.74 -11.13 -10.49
CA SER A 20 -0.38 -11.33 -10.98
C SER A 20 0.42 -10.03 -10.92
N HIS A 21 1.69 -10.17 -10.51
CA HIS A 21 2.78 -9.20 -10.72
C HIS A 21 2.68 -8.61 -12.14
N LEU A 22 2.77 -7.29 -12.30
CA LEU A 22 2.73 -6.65 -13.63
C LEU A 22 3.92 -7.06 -14.52
N GLU A 23 4.96 -7.68 -13.95
CA GLU A 23 6.12 -8.23 -14.68
C GLU A 23 5.75 -9.46 -15.53
N SER A 24 4.77 -10.23 -15.07
CA SER A 24 4.13 -11.25 -15.90
C SER A 24 3.09 -10.54 -16.77
N PHE A 25 3.41 -10.39 -18.07
CA PHE A 25 2.59 -9.79 -19.15
C PHE A 25 1.13 -10.31 -19.29
N SER A 26 0.65 -11.12 -18.34
CA SER A 26 -0.70 -11.67 -18.24
C SER A 26 -1.61 -10.96 -17.23
N GLY A 27 -1.16 -9.87 -16.58
CA GLY A 27 -2.00 -9.05 -15.72
C GLY A 27 -3.08 -8.32 -16.52
N TYR A 28 -4.19 -9.01 -16.81
CA TYR A 28 -5.33 -8.40 -17.48
C TYR A 28 -6.02 -7.45 -16.51
N TYR A 29 -6.19 -6.20 -16.95
CA TYR A 29 -7.24 -5.34 -16.42
C TYR A 29 -8.58 -6.10 -16.51
N ASP A 30 -9.09 -6.55 -15.37
CA ASP A 30 -10.36 -7.24 -15.29
C ASP A 30 -11.49 -6.23 -15.10
N ALA A 31 -12.12 -5.84 -16.22
CA ALA A 31 -13.28 -4.95 -16.21
C ALA A 31 -14.51 -5.53 -15.50
N SER A 32 -14.52 -6.84 -15.21
CA SER A 32 -15.58 -7.57 -14.50
C SER A 32 -15.31 -7.75 -13.01
N SER A 33 -14.12 -7.34 -12.54
CA SER A 33 -13.77 -7.39 -11.13
C SER A 33 -14.79 -6.61 -10.31
N THR A 34 -15.23 -7.20 -9.19
CA THR A 34 -16.08 -6.52 -8.20
C THR A 34 -15.34 -5.40 -7.48
N PHE A 35 -14.02 -5.35 -7.64
CA PHE A 35 -13.19 -4.28 -7.15
C PHE A 35 -13.20 -3.09 -8.12
N PRO A 36 -13.19 -1.84 -7.62
CA PRO A 36 -13.18 -0.69 -8.50
C PRO A 36 -11.99 -0.78 -9.47
N LYS A 37 -12.30 -0.55 -10.76
CA LYS A 37 -11.43 -0.65 -11.95
C LYS A 37 -10.01 -0.08 -11.78
N ILE A 38 -9.86 0.84 -10.84
CA ILE A 38 -8.62 1.31 -10.26
C ILE A 38 -8.99 1.61 -8.80
N PHE A 39 -8.31 1.03 -7.82
CA PHE A 39 -8.47 1.52 -6.45
C PHE A 39 -7.88 2.93 -6.39
N PRO A 40 -8.68 3.99 -6.19
CA PRO A 40 -8.11 5.31 -6.03
C PRO A 40 -7.40 5.33 -4.69
N THR A 41 -6.09 5.09 -4.69
CA THR A 41 -5.26 5.32 -3.51
C THR A 41 -5.31 6.82 -3.23
N GLN A 42 -5.90 7.20 -2.10
CA GLN A 42 -6.05 8.60 -1.70
C GLN A 42 -4.98 9.01 -0.68
N GLY A 43 -3.86 8.30 -0.62
CA GLY A 43 -2.69 8.70 0.15
C GLY A 43 -2.06 10.00 -0.37
N VAL A 44 -1.02 10.46 0.34
CA VAL A 44 -0.28 11.68 0.02
C VAL A 44 0.59 11.49 -1.21
N ILE A 45 1.36 10.39 -1.26
CA ILE A 45 2.15 10.03 -2.43
C ILE A 45 1.21 9.38 -3.45
N VAL A 46 1.06 10.02 -4.61
CA VAL A 46 0.21 9.51 -5.70
C VAL A 46 1.04 8.71 -6.69
N ARG A 47 0.42 7.73 -7.33
CA ARG A 47 1.02 7.00 -8.45
C ARG A 47 0.84 7.75 -9.77
N SER A 48 1.66 7.41 -10.76
CA SER A 48 1.53 7.95 -12.12
C SER A 48 0.13 7.68 -12.69
N SER A 49 -0.46 8.70 -13.33
CA SER A 49 -1.74 8.58 -14.05
C SER A 49 -1.61 7.91 -15.42
N TYR A 50 -0.44 7.38 -15.75
CA TYR A 50 -0.17 6.89 -17.10
C TYR A 50 0.13 5.41 -17.10
N PHE A 51 -0.53 4.70 -18.02
CA PHE A 51 -0.31 3.29 -18.31
C PHE A 51 0.13 3.11 -19.76
N VAL A 52 1.11 2.24 -19.97
CA VAL A 52 1.54 1.81 -21.31
C VAL A 52 1.43 0.29 -21.36
N ALA A 53 0.54 -0.22 -22.21
CA ALA A 53 0.25 -1.65 -22.27
C ALA A 53 1.43 -2.48 -22.81
N ASN A 54 2.23 -1.91 -23.71
CA ASN A 54 3.40 -2.55 -24.30
C ASN A 54 4.44 -1.49 -24.66
N GLY A 55 5.72 -1.74 -24.35
CA GLY A 55 6.82 -0.90 -24.81
C GLY A 55 6.92 -0.93 -26.34
N THR A 56 7.00 0.25 -26.97
CA THR A 56 7.17 0.39 -28.42
C THR A 56 8.64 0.44 -28.76
N GLY A 57 9.33 -0.71 -28.68
CA GLY A 57 10.73 -0.79 -29.11
C GLY A 57 10.88 -0.33 -30.57
N GLY A 58 11.40 0.88 -30.78
CA GLY A 58 11.66 1.47 -32.09
C GLY A 58 10.78 2.67 -32.45
N GLY A 59 11.25 3.88 -32.14
CA GLY A 59 10.87 5.16 -32.78
C GLY A 59 9.41 5.63 -32.73
N ILE A 60 8.48 4.79 -32.30
CA ILE A 60 7.05 5.09 -32.22
C ILE A 60 6.73 5.49 -30.78
N SER A 61 6.04 6.61 -30.61
CA SER A 61 5.57 7.02 -29.28
C SER A 61 4.65 5.95 -28.68
N PRO A 62 4.86 5.53 -27.42
CA PRO A 62 3.99 4.54 -26.80
C PRO A 62 2.54 5.04 -26.76
N ASN A 63 1.58 4.13 -26.93
CA ASN A 63 0.18 4.44 -26.69
C ASN A 63 -0.03 4.60 -25.17
N VAL A 64 0.06 5.84 -24.70
CA VAL A 64 -0.14 6.20 -23.30
C VAL A 64 -1.62 6.32 -23.00
N HIS A 65 -2.11 5.52 -22.06
CA HIS A 65 -3.45 5.63 -21.50
C HIS A 65 -3.41 6.52 -20.26
N ASP A 66 -4.22 7.58 -20.25
CA ASP A 66 -4.47 8.35 -19.04
C ASP A 66 -5.52 7.65 -18.18
N LEU A 67 -5.10 7.19 -17.01
CA LEU A 67 -5.89 6.50 -16.00
C LEU A 67 -6.74 7.45 -15.15
N GLN A 68 -6.57 8.77 -15.31
CA GLN A 68 -7.25 9.80 -14.51
C GLN A 68 -7.02 9.63 -13.00
N LEU A 69 -5.83 9.15 -12.62
CA LEU A 69 -5.42 9.08 -11.21
C LEU A 69 -5.20 10.48 -10.63
N PRO A 70 -5.27 10.63 -9.29
CA PRO A 70 -5.06 11.91 -8.63
C PRO A 70 -3.72 12.54 -9.03
N LYS A 71 -3.74 13.85 -9.31
CA LYS A 71 -2.55 14.66 -9.54
C LYS A 71 -1.66 14.71 -8.29
N PRO A 72 -0.37 15.06 -8.41
CA PRO A 72 0.52 15.24 -7.26
C PRO A 72 -0.14 16.04 -6.13
N THR A 73 -0.18 15.42 -4.95
CA THR A 73 -0.84 15.98 -3.77
C THR A 73 -0.13 17.27 -3.32
N LYS A 74 -0.88 18.37 -3.29
CA LYS A 74 -0.49 19.59 -2.59
C LYS A 74 -0.84 19.48 -1.13
N PHE A 75 -0.11 20.19 -0.27
CA PHE A 75 -0.36 20.17 1.18
C PHE A 75 -1.81 20.55 1.55
N ALA A 76 -2.39 21.52 0.84
CA ALA A 76 -3.79 21.94 1.04
C ALA A 76 -4.84 20.86 0.68
N GLN A 77 -4.44 19.77 0.02
CA GLN A 77 -5.31 18.64 -0.31
C GLN A 77 -5.27 17.54 0.76
N ILE A 78 -4.47 17.71 1.83
CA ILE A 78 -4.42 16.82 3.00
C ILE A 78 -5.42 17.37 4.03
N SER A 79 -6.71 17.28 3.70
CA SER A 79 -7.78 17.92 4.47
C SER A 79 -8.05 17.26 5.83
N ASP A 80 -7.65 15.99 6.00
CA ASP A 80 -7.81 15.28 7.28
C ASP A 80 -6.73 15.69 8.30
N GLY A 81 -5.76 16.50 7.86
CA GLY A 81 -4.67 17.05 8.65
C GLY A 81 -3.36 16.32 8.45
N ALA A 82 -2.27 17.08 8.23
CA ALA A 82 -0.96 16.49 7.96
C ALA A 82 -0.41 15.65 9.12
N SER A 83 -0.81 15.93 10.36
CA SER A 83 -0.46 15.16 11.57
C SER A 83 -1.29 13.88 11.76
N ASN A 84 -2.31 13.68 10.91
CA ASN A 84 -3.26 12.58 10.98
C ASN A 84 -3.21 11.68 9.72
N THR A 85 -2.38 12.02 8.74
CA THR A 85 -2.20 11.24 7.52
C THR A 85 -0.79 10.65 7.49
N ALA A 86 -0.69 9.33 7.59
CA ALA A 86 0.53 8.58 7.42
C ALA A 86 0.97 8.58 5.96
N VAL A 87 2.28 8.68 5.73
CA VAL A 87 2.92 8.70 4.40
C VAL A 87 3.84 7.50 4.23
N LEU A 88 4.58 7.14 5.27
CA LEU A 88 5.47 5.98 5.30
C LEU A 88 5.19 5.18 6.57
N CYS A 89 5.40 3.87 6.50
CA CYS A 89 5.34 2.99 7.66
C CYS A 89 6.46 1.96 7.58
N GLU A 90 6.84 1.41 8.72
CA GLU A 90 7.74 0.27 8.75
C GLU A 90 7.15 -0.93 8.00
N LYS A 91 8.04 -1.62 7.29
CA LYS A 91 7.74 -2.79 6.50
C LYS A 91 7.95 -4.04 7.35
N ARG A 92 6.92 -4.87 7.45
CA ARG A 92 7.03 -6.19 8.05
C ARG A 92 7.84 -7.10 7.14
N ILE A 93 8.79 -7.83 7.73
CA ILE A 93 9.46 -9.01 7.14
C ILE A 93 9.59 -10.04 8.26
N ALA A 94 8.99 -11.21 8.09
CA ALA A 94 9.06 -12.23 9.15
C ALA A 94 10.51 -12.70 9.39
N VAL A 95 10.86 -12.98 10.65
CA VAL A 95 12.24 -13.30 11.06
C VAL A 95 12.86 -14.44 10.25
N GLU A 96 12.07 -15.45 9.86
CA GLU A 96 12.52 -16.57 9.04
C GLU A 96 12.97 -16.18 7.61
N ARG A 97 12.68 -14.95 7.18
CA ARG A 97 12.98 -14.39 5.85
C ARG A 97 14.11 -13.38 5.83
N TYR A 98 14.61 -12.93 6.99
CA TYR A 98 15.76 -12.03 7.08
C TYR A 98 17.04 -12.50 6.36
N PRO A 99 17.32 -13.81 6.21
CA PRO A 99 18.51 -14.25 5.47
C PRO A 99 18.56 -13.83 3.99
N GLY A 100 17.46 -13.30 3.44
CA GLY A 100 17.37 -12.76 2.07
C GLY A 100 16.60 -13.65 1.09
N ASP A 101 16.41 -13.16 -0.14
CA ASP A 101 15.66 -13.82 -1.24
C ASP A 101 14.19 -14.08 -0.91
N ALA A 102 13.64 -13.30 0.02
CA ALA A 102 12.20 -13.27 0.25
C ALA A 102 11.56 -12.60 -0.96
N VAL A 103 10.46 -13.16 -1.45
CA VAL A 103 9.74 -12.58 -2.59
C VAL A 103 9.31 -11.14 -2.34
N ASP A 104 9.21 -10.71 -1.08
CA ASP A 104 8.86 -9.36 -0.64
C ASP A 104 10.05 -8.51 -0.17
N ASP A 105 11.29 -8.93 -0.46
CA ASP A 105 12.55 -8.24 -0.13
C ASP A 105 13.72 -8.66 -1.04
N ASP A 106 13.49 -8.69 -2.36
CA ASP A 106 14.49 -9.09 -3.37
C ASP A 106 14.83 -7.97 -4.36
N ALA A 107 13.91 -7.04 -4.61
CA ALA A 107 14.03 -5.99 -5.63
C ALA A 107 13.70 -4.57 -5.13
N GLY A 108 13.42 -4.38 -3.83
CA GLY A 108 13.01 -3.07 -3.30
C GLY A 108 13.96 -1.88 -3.50
N TRP A 109 15.23 -2.14 -3.83
CA TRP A 109 16.19 -1.07 -4.18
C TRP A 109 16.02 -0.54 -5.60
N SER A 110 15.47 -1.34 -6.52
CA SER A 110 15.17 -0.96 -7.90
C SER A 110 13.68 -0.64 -8.11
N ASP A 111 12.82 -1.22 -7.27
CA ASP A 111 11.39 -1.26 -7.51
C ASP A 111 10.62 -0.47 -6.45
N GLY A 112 9.74 0.43 -6.91
CA GLY A 112 8.92 1.30 -6.03
C GLY A 112 7.42 0.99 -6.09
N TRP A 113 7.04 -0.21 -6.54
CA TRP A 113 5.69 -0.47 -7.00
C TRP A 113 5.02 -1.72 -6.40
N ASP A 114 5.76 -2.67 -5.83
CA ASP A 114 5.25 -3.94 -5.27
C ASP A 114 5.43 -4.08 -3.75
N TYR A 115 5.24 -5.29 -3.24
CA TYR A 115 5.34 -5.60 -1.81
C TYR A 115 6.78 -5.46 -1.27
N ASP A 116 7.77 -5.10 -2.08
CA ASP A 116 9.09 -4.76 -1.57
C ASP A 116 9.06 -3.40 -0.87
N THR A 117 8.22 -2.48 -1.36
CA THR A 117 8.17 -1.09 -0.89
C THR A 117 6.79 -0.63 -0.46
N LEU A 118 5.73 -1.39 -0.75
CA LEU A 118 4.36 -1.01 -0.46
C LEU A 118 3.68 -1.86 0.59
N ARG A 119 2.83 -1.23 1.40
CA ARG A 119 1.98 -1.89 2.40
C ARG A 119 0.54 -1.44 2.26
N LEU A 120 -0.38 -2.32 2.63
CA LEU A 120 -1.82 -2.07 2.57
C LEU A 120 -2.36 -1.80 3.97
N SER A 121 -3.02 -0.65 4.14
CA SER A 121 -3.70 -0.28 5.38
C SER A 121 -4.93 -1.13 5.72
N VAL A 122 -5.32 -2.01 4.80
CA VAL A 122 -6.38 -3.02 4.98
C VAL A 122 -5.83 -4.37 5.45
N CYS A 123 -4.51 -4.50 5.62
CA CYS A 123 -3.86 -5.65 6.21
C CYS A 123 -3.53 -5.36 7.68
N GLN A 124 -3.85 -6.30 8.58
CA GLN A 124 -3.54 -6.12 10.00
C GLN A 124 -2.01 -6.04 10.17
N PRO A 125 -1.49 -4.96 10.79
CA PRO A 125 -0.08 -4.88 11.11
C PRO A 125 0.34 -5.99 12.07
N ALA A 126 1.57 -6.47 11.94
CA ALA A 126 2.07 -7.52 12.82
C ALA A 126 3.59 -7.39 13.04
N SER A 127 4.05 -7.91 14.17
CA SER A 127 5.49 -8.01 14.45
C SER A 127 6.16 -9.03 13.53
N ASP A 128 7.43 -8.82 13.24
CA ASP A 128 8.27 -9.74 12.46
C ASP A 128 8.41 -11.11 13.14
N SER A 129 8.25 -11.18 14.47
CA SER A 129 8.24 -12.44 15.21
C SER A 129 6.96 -13.26 14.99
N THR A 130 5.92 -12.66 14.39
CA THR A 130 4.69 -13.37 14.04
C THR A 130 4.95 -14.25 12.82
N PRO A 131 4.72 -15.58 12.88
CA PRO A 131 5.02 -16.47 11.76
C PRO A 131 4.20 -16.20 10.50
N VAL A 132 4.78 -16.53 9.34
CA VAL A 132 4.06 -16.43 8.06
C VAL A 132 3.03 -17.55 7.90
N THR A 133 1.73 -17.23 8.04
CA THR A 133 0.64 -18.10 7.57
C THR A 133 0.26 -17.81 6.11
N ASN A 134 -0.23 -18.83 5.39
CA ASN A 134 -0.58 -18.76 3.96
C ASN A 134 -1.71 -17.76 3.60
N ASN A 135 -2.30 -17.03 4.56
CA ASN A 135 -3.49 -16.18 4.36
C ASN A 135 -3.19 -14.66 4.47
N GLY A 136 -2.28 -14.15 3.64
CA GLY A 136 -2.28 -12.72 3.25
C GLY A 136 -1.71 -11.71 4.25
N SER A 137 -1.70 -11.99 5.56
CA SER A 137 -1.13 -11.07 6.57
C SER A 137 0.38 -10.78 6.40
N ASN A 138 1.10 -11.47 5.51
CA ASN A 138 2.56 -11.50 5.56
C ASN A 138 3.32 -10.54 4.66
N LEU A 139 2.98 -10.44 3.37
CA LEU A 139 3.80 -9.66 2.43
C LEU A 139 3.40 -8.19 2.38
N MET A 140 2.11 -7.92 2.61
CA MET A 140 1.51 -6.60 2.38
C MET A 140 1.21 -5.85 3.68
N ALA A 141 1.37 -6.48 4.84
CA ALA A 141 1.11 -5.85 6.13
C ALA A 141 2.27 -4.95 6.55
N ALA A 142 1.94 -3.79 7.11
CA ALA A 142 2.91 -3.00 7.84
C ALA A 142 3.40 -3.77 9.08
N GLY A 143 4.58 -3.43 9.58
CA GLY A 143 5.13 -4.08 10.76
C GLY A 143 6.60 -3.80 10.99
N ALA A 144 7.15 -4.43 12.02
CA ALA A 144 8.54 -4.24 12.45
C ALA A 144 8.98 -5.35 13.40
N ALA A 145 10.27 -5.36 13.73
CA ALA A 145 10.88 -6.27 14.72
C ALA A 145 10.54 -5.91 16.18
N HIS A 146 9.83 -4.81 16.40
CA HIS A 146 9.42 -4.34 17.72
C HIS A 146 8.36 -5.26 18.36
N ASP A 147 8.28 -5.25 19.68
CA ASP A 147 7.40 -6.16 20.44
C ASP A 147 5.92 -5.76 20.38
N ALA A 148 5.61 -4.46 20.30
CA ALA A 148 4.24 -3.96 20.51
C ALA A 148 3.75 -2.96 19.46
N VAL A 149 4.65 -2.24 18.80
CA VAL A 149 4.31 -1.13 17.91
C VAL A 149 5.19 -1.15 16.67
N PHE A 150 4.75 -0.52 15.61
CA PHE A 150 5.58 -0.13 14.48
C PHE A 150 5.48 1.38 14.30
N TYR A 151 6.41 2.00 13.59
CA TYR A 151 6.45 3.44 13.40
C TYR A 151 5.91 3.86 12.04
N CYS A 152 5.11 4.92 12.06
CA CYS A 152 4.62 5.61 10.87
C CYS A 152 5.13 7.04 10.84
N ALA A 153 5.58 7.50 9.68
CA ALA A 153 5.88 8.90 9.41
C ALA A 153 4.67 9.57 8.78
N PHE A 154 4.31 10.73 9.31
CA PHE A 154 3.13 11.50 8.92
C PHE A 154 3.50 12.63 7.94
N ALA A 155 2.48 13.18 7.28
CA ALA A 155 2.68 14.21 6.25
C ALA A 155 3.23 15.54 6.79
N ASP A 156 3.18 15.75 8.10
CA ASP A 156 3.83 16.86 8.80
C ASP A 156 5.30 16.59 9.18
N GLY A 157 5.81 15.38 8.89
CA GLY A 157 7.17 14.95 9.22
C GLY A 157 7.32 14.36 10.63
N SER A 158 6.25 14.29 11.43
CA SER A 158 6.29 13.59 12.71
C SER A 158 6.36 12.07 12.51
N VAL A 159 6.98 11.38 13.46
CA VAL A 159 7.05 9.92 13.50
C VAL A 159 6.40 9.45 14.79
N ARG A 160 5.42 8.55 14.69
CA ARG A 160 4.62 8.11 15.83
C ARG A 160 4.53 6.59 15.86
N PRO A 161 4.54 5.98 17.06
CA PRO A 161 4.26 4.56 17.20
C PRO A 161 2.80 4.29 16.84
N VAL A 162 2.54 3.11 16.30
CA VAL A 162 1.22 2.58 16.00
C VAL A 162 1.16 1.15 16.55
N ALA A 163 0.17 0.85 17.38
CA ALA A 163 0.03 -0.47 17.99
C ALA A 163 -0.35 -1.56 16.96
N TYR A 164 0.14 -2.78 17.14
CA TYR A 164 -0.21 -3.89 16.23
C TYR A 164 -1.69 -4.29 16.30
N ASP A 165 -2.37 -4.01 17.41
CA ASP A 165 -3.80 -4.25 17.60
C ASP A 165 -4.69 -3.08 17.13
N ILE A 166 -4.13 -2.10 16.41
CA ILE A 166 -4.88 -1.02 15.79
C ILE A 166 -6.08 -1.57 15.01
N GLN A 167 -7.24 -0.93 15.20
CA GLN A 167 -8.42 -1.25 14.40
C GLN A 167 -8.15 -0.93 12.94
N LEU A 168 -8.36 -1.90 12.04
CA LEU A 168 -8.10 -1.74 10.60
C LEU A 168 -8.73 -0.49 9.99
N GLU A 169 -9.95 -0.13 10.39
CA GLU A 169 -10.62 1.08 9.90
C GLU A 169 -9.85 2.35 10.31
N VAL A 170 -9.28 2.40 11.53
CA VAL A 170 -8.44 3.52 11.97
C VAL A 170 -7.14 3.56 11.18
N PHE A 171 -6.51 2.40 10.97
CA PHE A 171 -5.30 2.33 10.14
C PHE A 171 -5.56 2.74 8.68
N ASN A 172 -6.73 2.40 8.15
CA ASN A 172 -7.13 2.80 6.81
C ASN A 172 -7.36 4.31 6.68
N ARG A 173 -7.96 4.94 7.70
CA ARG A 173 -8.08 6.40 7.78
C ARG A 173 -6.73 7.09 7.83
N LEU A 174 -5.77 6.54 8.59
CA LEU A 174 -4.40 7.05 8.60
C LEU A 174 -3.75 7.05 7.21
N ALA A 175 -4.11 6.10 6.34
CA ALA A 175 -3.60 6.02 4.97
C ALA A 175 -4.39 6.86 3.95
N HIS A 176 -5.38 7.63 4.41
CA HIS A 176 -6.22 8.49 3.57
C HIS A 176 -5.97 9.97 3.90
N LYS A 177 -5.88 10.82 2.87
CA LYS A 177 -5.58 12.26 3.07
C LYS A 177 -6.81 13.16 3.22
N SER A 178 -7.98 12.69 2.76
CA SER A 178 -9.18 13.51 2.60
C SER A 178 -10.53 12.78 2.67
N ASP A 179 -10.74 11.83 3.60
CA ASP A 179 -12.03 11.14 3.76
C ASP A 179 -12.96 11.89 4.72
N GLY A 180 -12.43 12.86 5.47
CA GLY A 180 -13.16 13.67 6.44
C GLY A 180 -13.53 12.91 7.72
N GLU A 181 -13.05 11.69 7.90
CA GLU A 181 -13.33 10.86 9.07
C GLU A 181 -12.34 11.18 10.19
N ALA A 182 -12.82 11.13 11.43
CA ALA A 182 -11.93 11.27 12.57
C ALA A 182 -11.01 10.06 12.70
N VAL A 183 -9.72 10.30 12.83
CA VAL A 183 -8.74 9.30 13.23
C VAL A 183 -8.95 9.01 14.72
N GLY A 184 -9.27 7.75 15.05
CA GLY A 184 -9.40 7.28 16.43
C GLY A 184 -8.05 7.17 17.13
N ASP A 185 -8.01 6.53 18.30
CA ASP A 185 -6.74 6.22 18.94
C ASP A 185 -5.99 5.12 18.17
N PHE A 186 -4.68 5.24 18.11
CA PHE A 186 -3.79 4.36 17.36
C PHE A 186 -2.45 4.07 18.05
N ASN A 187 -2.24 4.67 19.23
CA ASN A 187 -1.02 4.51 20.02
C ASN A 187 -1.23 3.51 21.17
#